data_AF-A0A832L8F1-F1
#
_entry.id   AF-A0A832L8F1-F1
#
_cell.length_a   1.000
_cell.length_b   1.000
_cell.length_c   1.000
_cell.angle_alpha   90.00
_cell.angle_beta   90.00
_cell.angle_gamma   90.00
#
_symmetry.space_group_name_H-M   'P 1'
#
loop_
_entity.id
_entity.type
_entity.pdbx_description
1 polymer ?
#
loop_
_entity_poly.entity_id
_entity_poly.type
_entity_poly.pdbx_seq_one_letter_code
_entity_poly.pdbx_strand_id
1 'polypeptide(L)'
;MDHFVDLVRDYMSLWDVKNDLLKDIKERGVMYRDFSSVGIEMMKNNPSVRELVGINRQMLSILKDLDINTKTVALFDDDDEM
;
A
#
# COMPACT_ATOMS: atom_id res chain seq x y z
N MET A 1 -6.90 0.02 -24.80
CA MET A 1 -7.29 -1.12 -23.94
C MET A 1 -6.17 -1.44 -22.96
N ASP A 2 -4.91 -1.38 -23.40
CA ASP A 2 -3.73 -1.68 -22.57
C ASP A 2 -3.60 -0.77 -21.34
N HIS A 3 -3.87 0.54 -21.47
CA HIS A 3 -3.69 1.48 -20.34
C HIS A 3 -4.52 1.15 -19.09
N PHE A 4 -5.80 0.76 -19.24
CA PHE A 4 -6.64 0.39 -18.11
C PHE A 4 -6.11 -0.88 -17.42
N VAL A 5 -5.76 -1.90 -18.22
CA VAL A 5 -5.20 -3.16 -17.72
C VAL A 5 -3.87 -2.92 -17.01
N ASP A 6 -3.04 -2.02 -17.52
CA ASP A 6 -1.77 -1.66 -16.91
C ASP A 6 -1.95 -0.95 -15.57
N LEU A 7 -2.91 -0.02 -15.46
CA LEU A 7 -3.26 0.60 -14.16
C LEU A 7 -3.73 -0.44 -13.13
N VAL A 8 -4.51 -1.44 -13.54
CA VAL A 8 -4.92 -2.54 -12.65
C VAL A 8 -3.71 -3.37 -12.23
N ARG A 9 -2.79 -3.69 -13.14
CA ARG A 9 -1.56 -4.44 -12.84
C ARG A 9 -0.63 -3.66 -11.90
N ASP A 10 -0.51 -2.35 -12.10
CA ASP A 10 0.25 -1.46 -11.25
C ASP A 10 -0.34 -1.45 -9.83
N TYR A 11 -1.66 -1.35 -9.71
CA TYR A 11 -2.34 -1.45 -8.41
C TYR A 11 -2.06 -2.77 -7.71
N MET A 12 -2.16 -3.91 -8.43
CA MET A 12 -1.88 -5.23 -7.86
C MET A 12 -0.42 -5.38 -7.41
N SER A 13 0.53 -4.83 -8.18
CA SER A 13 1.94 -4.83 -7.79
C SER A 13 2.18 -4.00 -6.52
N LEU A 14 1.52 -2.85 -6.39
CA LEU A 14 1.57 -2.02 -5.17
C LEU A 14 0.90 -2.71 -3.98
N TRP A 15 -0.13 -3.53 -4.20
CA TRP A 15 -0.78 -4.30 -3.15
C TRP A 15 0.18 -5.29 -2.49
N ASP A 16 0.99 -5.98 -3.28
CA ASP A 16 2.00 -6.91 -2.76
C ASP A 16 3.05 -6.16 -1.93
N VAL A 17 3.58 -5.04 -2.46
CA VAL A 17 4.52 -4.18 -1.72
C VAL A 17 3.90 -3.68 -0.41
N LYS A 18 2.65 -3.23 -0.42
CA LYS A 18 1.93 -2.79 0.78
C LYS A 18 1.87 -3.91 1.83
N ASN A 19 1.63 -5.15 1.42
CA ASN A 19 1.57 -6.29 2.35
C ASN A 19 2.94 -6.61 2.96
N ASP A 20 4.01 -6.53 2.16
CA ASP A 20 5.38 -6.71 2.66
C ASP A 20 5.76 -5.63 3.67
N LEU A 21 5.42 -4.37 3.40
CA LEU A 21 5.64 -3.26 4.33
C LEU A 21 4.84 -3.45 5.64
N LEU A 22 3.58 -3.90 5.55
CA LEU A 22 2.75 -4.18 6.73
C LEU A 22 3.31 -5.34 7.56
N LYS A 23 3.76 -6.40 6.90
CA LYS A 23 4.40 -7.55 7.56
C LYS A 23 5.65 -7.11 8.30
N ASP A 24 6.49 -6.32 7.65
CA ASP A 24 7.70 -5.78 8.22
C ASP A 24 7.43 -4.89 9.45
N ILE A 25 6.43 -4.00 9.39
CA ILE A 25 6.02 -3.17 10.53
C ILE A 25 5.49 -4.04 11.68
N LYS A 26 4.76 -5.11 11.38
CA LYS A 26 4.24 -6.04 12.39
C LYS A 26 5.36 -6.81 13.09
N GLU A 27 6.40 -7.19 12.34
CA GLU A 27 7.51 -8.00 12.85
C GLU A 27 8.56 -7.14 13.59
N ARG A 28 8.96 -6.01 13.02
CA ARG A 28 10.02 -5.13 13.58
C ARG A 28 9.50 -3.99 14.43
N GLY A 29 8.22 -3.66 14.33
CA GLY A 29 7.62 -2.50 14.99
C GLY A 29 7.88 -1.18 14.24
N VAL A 30 7.33 -0.08 14.79
CA VAL A 30 7.51 1.28 14.26
C VAL A 30 8.94 1.79 14.46
N MET A 31 9.61 1.33 15.52
CA MET A 31 11.04 1.50 15.74
C MET A 31 11.64 0.14 16.10
N TYR A 32 12.85 -0.12 15.63
CA TYR A 32 13.57 -1.35 15.91
C TYR A 32 14.95 -1.07 16.50
N ARG A 33 15.45 -2.03 17.27
CA ARG A 33 16.82 -2.01 17.81
C ARG A 33 17.78 -2.45 16.72
N ASP A 34 18.89 -1.74 16.62
CA ASP A 34 19.98 -2.04 15.71
C ASP A 34 21.32 -1.67 16.37
N PHE A 35 22.42 -2.20 15.87
CA PHE A 35 23.74 -1.86 16.37
C PHE A 35 24.49 -1.01 15.33
N SER A 36 25.19 0.02 15.80
CA SER A 36 26.10 0.77 14.94
C SER A 36 27.30 -0.10 14.55
N SER A 37 28.07 0.35 13.56
CA SER A 37 29.30 -0.34 13.12
C SER A 37 30.36 -0.49 14.22
N VAL A 38 30.22 0.24 15.34
CA VAL A 38 31.09 0.17 16.52
C VAL A 38 30.43 -0.58 17.71
N GLY A 39 29.28 -1.22 17.49
CA GLY A 39 28.62 -2.09 18.48
C GLY A 39 27.74 -1.35 19.51
N ILE A 40 27.43 -0.08 19.29
CA ILE A 40 26.53 0.69 20.18
C ILE A 40 25.08 0.41 19.78
N GLU A 41 24.24 0.05 20.75
CA GLU A 41 22.81 -0.15 20.55
C GLU A 41 22.11 1.17 20.24
N MET A 42 21.28 1.17 19.20
CA MET A 42 20.53 2.33 18.72
C MET A 42 19.10 1.94 18.38
N MET A 43 18.17 2.86 18.65
CA MET A 43 16.80 2.77 18.15
C MET A 43 16.72 3.47 16.80
N LYS A 44 16.23 2.78 15.77
CA LYS A 44 16.00 3.33 14.44
C LYS A 44 14.52 3.31 14.10
N ASN A 45 14.06 4.33 13.37
CA ASN A 45 12.73 4.34 12.78
C ASN A 45 12.65 3.27 11.70
N ASN A 46 11.53 2.55 11.64
CA ASN A 46 11.27 1.62 10.57
C ASN A 46 10.90 2.39 9.28
N PRO A 47 11.73 2.31 8.21
CA PRO A 47 11.46 3.02 6.95
C PRO A 47 10.11 2.62 6.34
N SER A 48 9.68 1.38 6.54
CA SER A 48 8.44 0.83 5.99
C SER A 48 7.20 1.63 6.39
N VAL A 49 7.22 2.27 7.57
CA VAL A 49 6.10 3.12 8.04
C VAL A 49 5.89 4.31 7.10
N ARG A 50 6.98 4.98 6.70
CA ARG A 50 6.91 6.12 5.78
C ARG A 50 6.57 5.68 4.36
N GLU A 51 7.17 4.57 3.91
CA GLU A 51 6.92 4.02 2.58
C GLU A 51 5.48 3.58 2.41
N LEU A 52 4.87 2.95 3.44
CA LEU A 52 3.47 2.52 3.43
C LEU A 52 2.51 3.68 3.15
N VAL A 53 2.76 4.87 3.73
CA VAL A 53 1.95 6.07 3.46
C VAL A 53 2.07 6.50 1.99
N GLY A 54 3.27 6.40 1.41
CA GLY A 54 3.52 6.68 0.00
C GLY A 54 2.80 5.71 -0.93
N ILE A 55 2.94 4.40 -0.68
CA ILE A 55 2.27 3.34 -1.43
C ILE A 55 0.75 3.49 -1.36
N ASN A 56 0.19 3.69 -0.17
CA ASN A 56 -1.25 3.92 -0.01
C ASN A 56 -1.73 5.14 -0.81
N ARG A 57 -0.97 6.24 -0.84
CA ARG A 57 -1.34 7.42 -1.64
C ARG A 57 -1.34 7.11 -3.13
N GLN A 58 -0.33 6.38 -3.62
CA GLN A 58 -0.26 6.00 -5.03
C GLN A 58 -1.41 5.06 -5.43
N MET A 59 -1.73 4.09 -4.58
CA MET A 59 -2.86 3.17 -4.79
C MET A 59 -4.19 3.93 -4.87
N LEU A 60 -4.42 4.91 -3.99
CA LEU A 60 -5.62 5.77 -4.05
C LEU A 60 -5.66 6.61 -5.33
N SER A 61 -4.52 7.07 -5.85
CA SER A 61 -4.46 7.78 -7.13
C SER A 61 -4.90 6.88 -8.28
N ILE A 62 -4.39 5.64 -8.33
CA ILE A 62 -4.77 4.68 -9.38
C ILE A 62 -6.26 4.37 -9.34
N LEU A 63 -6.84 4.14 -8.15
CA LEU A 63 -8.28 3.92 -8.01
C LEU A 63 -9.09 5.11 -8.52
N LYS A 64 -8.63 6.33 -8.23
CA LYS A 64 -9.26 7.56 -8.75
C LYS A 64 -9.18 7.64 -10.28
N ASP A 65 -8.03 7.30 -10.87
CA ASP A 65 -7.84 7.33 -12.32
C ASP A 65 -8.65 6.24 -13.05
N LEU A 66 -8.94 5.13 -12.36
CA LEU A 66 -9.85 4.08 -12.80
C LEU A 66 -11.34 4.39 -12.53
N ASP A 67 -11.64 5.55 -11.94
CA ASP A 67 -12.97 5.94 -11.44
C ASP A 67 -13.62 4.91 -10.49
N ILE A 68 -12.80 4.19 -9.71
CA ILE A 68 -13.24 3.26 -8.68
C ILE A 68 -13.34 4.05 -7.37
N ASN A 69 -14.56 4.36 -6.97
CA ASN A 69 -14.86 5.10 -5.76
C ASN A 69 -16.14 4.56 -5.10
N THR A 70 -16.43 5.00 -3.88
CA THR A 70 -17.59 4.51 -3.13
C THR A 70 -18.93 4.78 -3.81
N LYS A 71 -19.00 5.75 -4.73
CA LYS A 71 -20.22 6.02 -5.51
C LYS A 71 -20.33 5.10 -6.70
N THR A 72 -19.22 4.80 -7.39
CA THR A 72 -19.25 3.92 -8.56
C THR A 72 -19.38 2.45 -8.17
N VAL A 73 -18.79 2.03 -7.05
CA VAL A 73 -18.96 0.65 -6.53
C VAL A 73 -20.40 0.39 -6.07
N ALA A 74 -21.06 1.36 -5.43
CA ALA A 74 -22.45 1.20 -4.97
C ALA A 74 -23.46 1.08 -6.12
N LEU A 75 -23.13 1.54 -7.35
CA LEU A 75 -24.01 1.40 -8.52
C LEU A 75 -24.06 -0.04 -9.06
N PHE A 76 -23.07 -0.88 -8.74
CA PHE A 76 -23.05 -2.28 -9.16
C PHE A 76 -23.78 -3.21 -8.20
N ASP A 77 -24.01 -2.80 -6.94
CA ASP A 77 -24.78 -3.59 -5.96
C ASP A 77 -26.30 -3.45 -6.15
N ASP A 78 -26.79 -2.38 -6.82
CA ASP A 78 -28.22 -2.15 -7.07
C ASP A 78 -28.74 -2.80 -8.37
N ASP A 79 -27.87 -3.28 -9.26
CA ASP A 79 -28.24 -3.85 -10.58
C ASP A 79 -28.34 -5.40 -10.58
N ASP A 80 -28.02 -6.07 -9.47
CA ASP A 80 -28.15 -7.53 -9.30
C ASP A 80 -29.51 -7.97 -8.69
N GLU A 81 -30.45 -7.03 -8.47
CA GLU A 81 -31.87 -7.31 -8.15
C GLU A 81 -32.81 -6.88 -9.31
N MET A 82 -32.74 -7.56 -10.47
CA MET A 82 -33.87 -7.67 -11.42
C MET A 82 -33.97 -9.04 -12.07
#